data_AF-A0A3M1LZF0-F1
#
_entry.id   AF-A0A3M1LZF0-F1
#
_cell.length_a   1.000
_cell.length_b   1.000
_cell.length_c   1.000
_cell.angle_alpha   90.00
_cell.angle_beta   90.00
_cell.angle_gamma   90.00
#
_symmetry.space_group_name_H-M   'P 1'
#
loop_
_entity.id
_entity.type
_entity.pdbx_description
1 polymer ?
#
loop_
_entity_poly.entity_id
_entity_poly.type
_entity_poly.pdbx_seq_one_letter_code
_entity_poly.pdbx_strand_id
1 'polypeptide(L)'
;MKRGLGLSRRKFLTASAITAAAAAAGGRAFEVPSLVSPAAAATDDPVGDPIHIGFLAALSGPDAGWGLPGLTGNQIFIDRVNAQGGLKVGKERRPLKMFAFDDEATGSKALQGAKQLVLENEVKFISAIGGNPADATHPFLTKMKVIYASLISTDIKPDRPYLIAGGDVTPRIDMLRPFYHRFVDSNLKRWAVISQDDTIGLTSQAWEVGSALADGWDVVYDEHYALETTDFAPVVTAMLATNPDVVSLNLSYPTFVVQIIEQLYLQGFKGRISANYLDTESILQKVPPEYIEGAVDSFPLFDDPWWGSPSWQHDFIKEWMSRYGPGAPEDVHREITGIDWDHVITLKVWAEGVTLAGTVEPDAVLEALRAQESFDTILGPAKMRGKDMWGIDNMISPPIPINEVRGGIKRVQAQVRFEDWFEHRKDKIISVVRDKGQMWDQR
;
A
#
# COMPACT_ATOMS: atom_id res chain seq x y z
N MET A 1 -52.16 -1.37 9.79
CA MET A 1 -51.19 -1.50 8.68
C MET A 1 -49.99 -0.60 8.97
N LYS A 2 -49.01 -1.11 9.73
CA LYS A 2 -47.66 -0.54 9.89
C LYS A 2 -46.73 -1.74 10.07
N ARG A 3 -46.10 -2.20 9.00
CA ARG A 3 -45.05 -3.23 9.05
C ARG A 3 -43.76 -2.50 9.39
N GLY A 4 -43.24 -2.71 10.60
CA GLY A 4 -41.89 -2.28 10.95
C GLY A 4 -40.88 -3.07 10.12
N LEU A 5 -39.96 -2.37 9.47
CA LEU A 5 -38.76 -2.99 8.90
C LEU A 5 -37.91 -3.50 10.08
N GLY A 6 -38.11 -4.76 10.44
CA GLY A 6 -37.19 -5.48 11.31
C GLY A 6 -35.89 -5.72 10.53
N LEU A 7 -34.83 -4.98 10.88
CA LEU A 7 -33.46 -5.39 10.56
C LEU A 7 -33.27 -6.81 11.11
N SER A 8 -33.09 -7.79 10.23
CA SER A 8 -32.97 -9.19 10.66
C SER A 8 -31.73 -9.34 11.55
N ARG A 9 -31.84 -10.10 12.64
CA ARG A 9 -30.76 -10.42 13.59
C ARG A 9 -29.46 -10.93 12.94
N ARG A 10 -29.51 -11.44 11.70
CA ARG A 10 -28.31 -11.84 10.93
C ARG A 10 -27.39 -10.68 10.56
N LYS A 11 -27.91 -9.46 10.35
CA LYS A 11 -27.10 -8.27 10.01
C LYS A 11 -26.39 -7.65 11.23
N PHE A 12 -26.91 -7.89 12.44
CA PHE A 12 -26.34 -7.33 13.66
C PHE A 12 -25.17 -8.16 14.23
N LEU A 13 -25.00 -9.41 13.79
CA LEU A 13 -23.96 -10.32 14.28
C LEU A 13 -22.70 -10.39 13.40
N THR A 14 -22.69 -9.71 12.25
CA THR A 14 -21.60 -9.76 11.25
C THR A 14 -20.70 -8.51 11.24
N ALA A 15 -21.10 -7.44 11.93
CA ALA A 15 -20.50 -6.10 11.89
C ALA A 15 -19.11 -5.97 12.56
N SER A 16 -18.74 -6.89 13.45
CA SER A 16 -17.43 -6.90 14.15
C SER A 16 -16.57 -8.11 13.77
N ALA A 17 -16.93 -8.84 12.71
CA ALA A 17 -16.36 -10.15 12.42
C ALA A 17 -14.96 -10.10 11.79
N ILE A 18 -14.63 -9.10 10.98
CA ILE A 18 -13.33 -9.02 10.28
C ILE A 18 -12.19 -8.77 11.29
N THR A 19 -12.33 -7.75 12.15
CA THR A 19 -11.34 -7.42 13.18
C THR A 19 -11.29 -8.49 14.29
N ALA A 20 -12.44 -9.06 14.68
CA ALA A 20 -12.48 -10.13 15.67
C ALA A 20 -11.92 -11.46 15.13
N ALA A 21 -12.09 -11.77 13.84
CA ALA A 21 -11.50 -12.94 13.21
C ALA A 21 -9.98 -12.82 13.13
N ALA A 22 -9.45 -11.64 12.78
CA ALA A 22 -8.02 -11.37 12.80
C ALA A 22 -7.41 -11.61 14.19
N ALA A 23 -8.04 -11.09 15.25
CA ALA A 23 -7.57 -11.27 16.62
C ALA A 23 -7.69 -12.72 17.15
N ALA A 24 -8.64 -13.51 16.64
CA ALA A 24 -8.90 -14.88 17.11
C ALA A 24 -8.16 -15.98 16.34
N ALA A 25 -7.58 -15.66 15.18
CA ALA A 25 -7.05 -16.66 14.24
C ALA A 25 -5.78 -17.38 14.73
N GLY A 26 -5.01 -16.80 15.67
CA GLY A 26 -3.94 -17.49 16.38
C GLY A 26 -2.94 -18.24 15.49
N GLY A 27 -2.54 -17.65 14.36
CA GLY A 27 -1.62 -18.27 13.41
C GLY A 27 -2.27 -19.26 12.43
N ARG A 28 -3.56 -19.10 12.13
CA ARG A 28 -4.27 -19.84 11.08
C ARG A 28 -4.85 -18.90 10.03
N ALA A 29 -4.93 -19.36 8.78
CA ALA A 29 -5.68 -18.68 7.75
C ALA A 29 -7.18 -18.69 8.08
N PHE A 30 -7.88 -17.60 7.82
CA PHE A 30 -9.32 -17.47 8.04
C PHE A 30 -10.03 -16.89 6.82
N GLU A 31 -11.23 -17.38 6.52
CA GLU A 31 -12.08 -16.80 5.46
C GLU A 31 -12.61 -15.44 5.91
N VAL A 32 -12.44 -14.42 5.07
CA VAL A 32 -13.02 -13.09 5.30
C VAL A 32 -14.47 -13.13 4.81
N PRO A 33 -15.48 -12.94 5.69
CA PRO A 33 -16.87 -13.07 5.29
C PRO A 33 -17.28 -12.01 4.26
N SER A 34 -17.88 -12.44 3.14
CA SER A 34 -18.60 -11.53 2.24
C SER A 34 -20.05 -11.38 2.67
N LEU A 35 -20.53 -10.14 2.75
CA LEU A 35 -21.94 -9.84 3.08
C LEU A 35 -22.82 -9.72 1.82
N VAL A 36 -22.21 -9.81 0.64
CA VAL A 36 -22.91 -9.74 -0.63
C VAL A 36 -23.05 -11.17 -1.15
N SER A 37 -24.28 -11.71 -1.13
CA SER A 37 -24.55 -12.92 -1.90
C SER A 37 -24.27 -12.63 -3.37
N PRO A 38 -23.55 -13.51 -4.11
CA PRO A 38 -23.38 -13.36 -5.54
C PRO A 38 -24.76 -13.13 -6.15
N ALA A 39 -24.97 -11.96 -6.75
CA ALA A 39 -26.20 -11.75 -7.49
C ALA A 39 -26.16 -12.72 -8.67
N ALA A 40 -27.29 -13.36 -8.99
CA ALA A 40 -27.44 -13.97 -10.30
C ALA A 40 -27.39 -12.82 -11.31
N ALA A 41 -26.18 -12.51 -11.81
CA ALA A 41 -26.04 -11.54 -12.86
C ALA A 41 -26.88 -12.01 -14.05
N ALA A 42 -27.54 -11.08 -14.74
CA ALA A 42 -28.22 -11.35 -15.99
C ALA A 42 -27.18 -11.54 -17.12
N THR A 43 -26.29 -12.53 -16.95
CA THR A 43 -25.24 -12.90 -17.90
C THR A 43 -25.44 -14.36 -18.27
N ASP A 44 -25.32 -14.68 -19.56
CA ASP A 44 -25.43 -16.05 -20.07
C ASP A 44 -24.19 -16.93 -19.73
N ASP A 45 -23.14 -16.34 -19.15
CA ASP A 45 -21.91 -17.05 -18.77
C ASP A 45 -22.18 -18.02 -17.60
N PRO A 46 -21.79 -19.31 -17.68
CA PRO A 46 -21.89 -20.24 -16.57
C PRO A 46 -21.05 -19.80 -15.36
N VAL A 47 -21.57 -20.08 -14.16
CA VAL A 47 -20.86 -19.82 -12.91
C VAL A 47 -19.94 -21.00 -12.59
N GLY A 48 -18.63 -20.76 -12.53
CA GLY A 48 -17.62 -21.76 -12.15
C GLY A 48 -17.29 -21.73 -10.66
N ASP A 49 -16.37 -22.60 -10.23
CA ASP A 49 -15.92 -22.67 -8.83
C ASP A 49 -15.27 -21.35 -8.37
N PRO A 50 -15.36 -20.97 -7.09
CA PRO A 50 -14.73 -19.75 -6.61
C PRO A 50 -13.21 -19.72 -6.86
N ILE A 51 -12.65 -18.52 -7.02
CA ILE A 51 -11.21 -18.28 -7.01
C ILE A 51 -10.84 -17.78 -5.62
N HIS A 52 -9.86 -18.44 -5.00
CA HIS A 52 -9.38 -18.08 -3.68
C HIS A 52 -8.24 -17.06 -3.78
N ILE A 53 -8.43 -15.94 -3.08
CA ILE A 53 -7.53 -14.81 -2.94
C ILE A 53 -6.88 -14.91 -1.56
N GLY A 54 -5.55 -14.90 -1.50
CA GLY A 54 -4.84 -14.81 -0.24
C GLY A 54 -4.64 -13.35 0.16
N PHE A 55 -4.74 -13.07 1.45
CA PHE A 55 -4.29 -11.83 2.07
C PHE A 55 -3.27 -12.19 3.15
N LEU A 56 -2.00 -11.85 2.92
CA LEU A 56 -0.89 -12.16 3.82
C LEU A 56 -0.25 -10.83 4.23
N ALA A 57 -0.61 -10.36 5.42
CA ALA A 57 -0.19 -9.06 5.90
C ALA A 57 -0.16 -9.08 7.42
N ALA A 58 0.54 -8.12 8.01
CA ALA A 58 0.46 -7.91 9.43
C ALA A 58 -0.88 -7.25 9.79
N LEU A 59 -1.66 -7.96 10.60
CA LEU A 59 -2.94 -7.50 11.13
C LEU A 59 -2.82 -7.09 12.60
N SER A 60 -1.63 -7.28 13.18
CA SER A 60 -1.26 -6.86 14.52
C SER A 60 0.20 -6.39 14.55
N GLY A 61 0.57 -5.69 15.62
CA GLY A 61 1.91 -5.12 15.76
C GLY A 61 2.08 -3.71 15.16
N PRO A 62 3.31 -3.19 15.14
CA PRO A 62 3.63 -1.81 14.78
C PRO A 62 3.22 -1.38 13.37
N ASP A 63 3.13 -2.31 12.42
CA ASP A 63 2.83 -2.06 11.00
C ASP A 63 1.36 -2.36 10.62
N ALA A 64 0.51 -2.78 11.57
CA ALA A 64 -0.88 -3.15 11.31
C ALA A 64 -1.70 -2.04 10.64
N GLY A 65 -1.27 -0.78 10.77
CA GLY A 65 -1.82 0.37 10.04
C GLY A 65 -1.65 0.31 8.52
N TRP A 66 -0.82 -0.61 8.00
CA TRP A 66 -0.71 -0.93 6.58
C TRP A 66 -1.56 -2.15 6.19
N GLY A 67 -1.62 -3.19 7.01
CA GLY A 67 -2.34 -4.42 6.66
C GLY A 67 -3.85 -4.38 6.92
N LEU A 68 -4.30 -3.80 8.04
CA LEU A 68 -5.74 -3.76 8.39
C LEU A 68 -6.59 -3.04 7.33
N PRO A 69 -6.18 -1.90 6.74
CA PRO A 69 -6.93 -1.25 5.67
C PRO A 69 -7.14 -2.15 4.44
N GLY A 70 -6.16 -2.98 4.10
CA GLY A 70 -6.22 -3.91 2.97
C GLY A 70 -7.36 -4.92 3.05
N LEU A 71 -7.78 -5.33 4.26
CA LEU A 71 -8.94 -6.21 4.45
C LEU A 71 -10.23 -5.56 3.92
N THR A 72 -10.49 -4.31 4.27
CA THR A 72 -11.72 -3.61 3.86
C THR A 72 -11.69 -3.21 2.39
N GLY A 73 -10.55 -2.73 1.91
CA GLY A 73 -10.34 -2.36 0.52
C GLY A 73 -10.56 -3.52 -0.44
N ASN A 74 -9.82 -4.61 -0.24
CA ASN A 74 -9.94 -5.80 -1.08
C ASN A 74 -11.35 -6.39 -1.01
N GLN A 75 -12.00 -6.37 0.15
CA GLN A 75 -13.36 -6.87 0.30
C GLN A 75 -14.38 -6.05 -0.50
N ILE A 76 -14.26 -4.71 -0.57
CA ILE A 76 -15.11 -3.88 -1.44
C ILE A 76 -14.97 -4.33 -2.90
N PHE A 77 -13.74 -4.54 -3.38
CA PHE A 77 -13.51 -4.99 -4.75
C PHE A 77 -14.10 -6.38 -5.01
N ILE A 78 -13.85 -7.34 -4.11
CA ILE A 78 -14.36 -8.71 -4.19
C ILE A 78 -15.89 -8.71 -4.23
N ASP A 79 -16.53 -7.95 -3.34
CA ASP A 79 -17.98 -7.84 -3.27
C ASP A 79 -18.57 -7.23 -4.55
N ARG A 80 -17.92 -6.20 -5.12
CA ARG A 80 -18.32 -5.61 -6.41
C ARG A 80 -18.22 -6.63 -7.55
N VAL A 81 -17.14 -7.41 -7.62
CA VAL A 81 -16.97 -8.46 -8.63
C VAL A 81 -18.04 -9.55 -8.46
N ASN A 82 -18.28 -9.99 -7.22
CA ASN A 82 -19.29 -11.01 -6.92
C ASN A 82 -20.72 -10.52 -7.21
N ALA A 83 -21.03 -9.24 -6.93
CA ALA A 83 -22.30 -8.62 -7.29
C ALA A 83 -22.53 -8.57 -8.82
N GLN A 84 -21.46 -8.61 -9.62
CA GLN A 84 -21.51 -8.68 -11.08
C GLN A 84 -21.48 -10.12 -11.61
N GLY A 85 -21.72 -11.11 -10.75
CA GLY A 85 -21.77 -12.53 -11.11
C GLY A 85 -20.42 -13.26 -11.02
N GLY A 86 -19.37 -12.59 -10.57
CA GLY A 86 -18.02 -13.13 -10.47
C GLY A 86 -17.07 -12.65 -11.56
N LEU A 87 -15.78 -12.94 -11.37
CA LEU A 87 -14.70 -12.60 -12.28
C LEU A 87 -14.80 -13.42 -13.56
N LYS A 88 -14.71 -12.77 -14.72
CA LYS A 88 -14.73 -13.46 -16.00
C LYS A 88 -13.42 -14.23 -16.21
N VAL A 89 -13.52 -15.54 -16.40
CA VAL A 89 -12.39 -16.43 -16.71
C VAL A 89 -12.77 -17.26 -17.94
N GLY A 90 -12.25 -16.86 -19.10
CA GLY A 90 -12.61 -17.48 -20.37
C GLY A 90 -14.11 -17.32 -20.67
N LYS A 91 -14.85 -18.43 -20.59
CA LYS A 91 -16.31 -18.47 -20.80
C LYS A 91 -17.11 -18.58 -19.49
N GLU A 92 -16.45 -18.59 -18.35
CA GLU A 92 -17.10 -18.71 -17.04
C GLU A 92 -17.02 -17.39 -16.27
N ARG A 93 -17.91 -17.23 -15.30
CA ARG A 93 -17.75 -16.26 -14.22
C ARG A 93 -17.51 -16.98 -12.91
N ARG A 94 -16.43 -16.63 -12.22
CA ARG A 94 -15.99 -17.30 -11.00
C ARG A 94 -16.05 -16.32 -9.82
N PRO A 95 -16.82 -16.60 -8.76
CA PRO A 95 -16.82 -15.77 -7.56
C PRO A 95 -15.44 -15.66 -6.93
N LEU A 96 -15.13 -14.55 -6.28
CA LEU A 96 -13.91 -14.37 -5.50
C LEU A 96 -14.17 -14.63 -4.02
N LYS A 97 -13.22 -15.28 -3.33
CA LYS A 97 -13.24 -15.48 -1.87
C LYS A 97 -11.87 -15.16 -1.28
N MET A 98 -11.83 -14.40 -0.19
CA MET A 98 -10.58 -14.02 0.46
C MET A 98 -10.29 -14.88 1.70
N PHE A 99 -9.07 -15.36 1.81
CA PHE A 99 -8.51 -16.00 2.99
C PHE A 99 -7.36 -15.14 3.50
N ALA A 100 -7.42 -14.71 4.75
CA ALA A 100 -6.43 -13.83 5.36
C ALA A 100 -5.57 -14.58 6.38
N PHE A 101 -4.34 -14.12 6.58
CA PHE A 101 -3.40 -14.61 7.58
C PHE A 101 -2.59 -13.44 8.16
N ASP A 102 -2.54 -13.34 9.49
CA ASP A 102 -1.71 -12.37 10.21
C ASP A 102 -0.26 -12.87 10.31
N ASP A 103 0.66 -12.25 9.55
CA ASP A 103 2.08 -12.60 9.59
C ASP A 103 2.88 -11.81 10.64
N GLU A 104 2.25 -10.83 11.30
CA GLU A 104 2.85 -9.96 12.32
C GLU A 104 4.18 -9.31 11.87
N ALA A 105 4.34 -9.08 10.56
CA ALA A 105 5.56 -8.58 9.93
C ALA A 105 6.80 -9.49 10.12
N THR A 106 6.60 -10.76 10.46
CA THR A 106 7.70 -11.72 10.69
C THR A 106 7.82 -12.74 9.56
N GLY A 107 9.05 -12.97 9.08
CA GLY A 107 9.29 -13.89 7.97
C GLY A 107 8.86 -15.35 8.25
N SER A 108 8.98 -15.82 9.50
CA SER A 108 8.59 -17.18 9.87
C SER A 108 7.08 -17.39 9.82
N LYS A 109 6.29 -16.43 10.34
CA LYS A 109 4.82 -16.47 10.25
C LYS A 109 4.34 -16.21 8.83
N ALA A 110 4.99 -15.33 8.08
CA ALA A 110 4.69 -15.11 6.67
C ALA A 110 4.82 -16.42 5.86
N LEU A 111 5.92 -17.17 6.05
CA LEU A 111 6.10 -18.46 5.39
C LEU A 111 5.07 -19.51 5.84
N GLN A 112 4.68 -19.51 7.12
CA GLN A 112 3.61 -20.35 7.62
C GLN A 112 2.27 -20.02 6.93
N GLY A 113 1.89 -18.74 6.90
CA GLY A 113 0.67 -18.26 6.28
C GLY A 113 0.62 -18.53 4.79
N ALA A 114 1.69 -18.24 4.06
CA ALA A 114 1.83 -18.56 2.65
C ALA A 114 1.59 -20.06 2.37
N LYS A 115 2.15 -20.96 3.20
CA LYS A 115 1.91 -22.40 3.07
C LYS A 115 0.46 -22.78 3.31
N GLN A 116 -0.20 -22.23 4.33
CA GLN A 116 -1.62 -22.51 4.59
C GLN A 116 -2.50 -22.01 3.44
N LEU A 117 -2.32 -20.76 3.03
CA LEU A 117 -3.08 -20.16 1.92
C LEU A 117 -2.93 -20.98 0.63
N VAL A 118 -1.71 -21.40 0.29
CA VAL A 118 -1.46 -22.10 -0.98
C VAL A 118 -1.84 -23.58 -0.91
N LEU A 119 -1.50 -24.29 0.18
CA LEU A 119 -1.66 -25.75 0.27
C LEU A 119 -3.04 -26.17 0.80
N GLU A 120 -3.65 -25.38 1.66
CA GLU A 120 -4.95 -25.70 2.29
C GLU A 120 -6.10 -24.94 1.63
N ASN A 121 -5.85 -23.71 1.17
CA ASN A 121 -6.87 -22.87 0.53
C ASN A 121 -6.66 -22.73 -0.99
N GLU A 122 -5.72 -23.45 -1.60
CA GLU A 122 -5.52 -23.50 -3.06
C GLU A 122 -5.35 -22.11 -3.73
N VAL A 123 -4.80 -21.14 -2.98
CA VAL A 123 -4.61 -19.77 -3.46
C VAL A 123 -3.55 -19.69 -4.57
N LYS A 124 -3.85 -18.90 -5.62
CA LYS A 124 -2.93 -18.58 -6.74
C LYS A 124 -2.52 -17.11 -6.83
N PHE A 125 -3.11 -16.26 -6.01
CA PHE A 125 -2.77 -14.84 -5.89
C PHE A 125 -2.84 -14.43 -4.41
N ILE A 126 -1.79 -13.78 -3.91
CA ILE A 126 -1.70 -13.25 -2.56
C ILE A 126 -1.51 -11.73 -2.65
N SER A 127 -2.40 -10.96 -2.05
CA SER A 127 -2.18 -9.54 -1.75
C SER A 127 -1.48 -9.42 -0.40
N ALA A 128 -0.44 -8.58 -0.31
CA ALA A 128 0.42 -8.49 0.86
C ALA A 128 1.04 -7.09 1.00
N ILE A 129 1.64 -6.81 2.16
CA ILE A 129 2.42 -5.58 2.38
C ILE A 129 3.75 -5.65 1.64
N GLY A 130 4.57 -6.68 1.91
CA GLY A 130 5.89 -6.85 1.31
C GLY A 130 7.03 -6.96 2.33
N GLY A 131 8.25 -6.68 1.90
CA GLY A 131 9.44 -6.56 2.76
C GLY A 131 9.98 -7.88 3.27
N ASN A 132 10.35 -7.95 4.55
CA ASN A 132 10.88 -9.17 5.19
C ASN A 132 9.94 -10.39 5.00
N PRO A 133 8.59 -10.25 5.13
CA PRO A 133 7.64 -11.28 4.70
C PRO A 133 7.78 -11.75 3.24
N ALA A 134 7.97 -10.84 2.28
CA ALA A 134 8.19 -11.19 0.87
C ALA A 134 9.51 -11.96 0.69
N ASP A 135 10.57 -11.51 1.36
CA ASP A 135 11.88 -12.18 1.36
C ASP A 135 11.78 -13.63 1.87
N ALA A 136 11.02 -13.86 2.95
CA ALA A 136 10.85 -15.20 3.51
C ALA A 136 9.96 -16.13 2.67
N THR A 137 9.01 -15.57 1.91
CA THR A 137 8.00 -16.35 1.18
C THR A 137 8.36 -16.61 -0.28
N HIS A 138 9.16 -15.76 -0.92
CA HIS A 138 9.40 -15.83 -2.37
C HIS A 138 9.95 -17.18 -2.86
N PRO A 139 10.85 -17.92 -2.16
CA PRO A 139 11.36 -19.19 -2.68
C PRO A 139 10.24 -20.24 -2.78
N PHE A 140 9.34 -20.26 -1.79
CA PHE A 140 8.17 -21.14 -1.79
C PHE A 140 7.15 -20.72 -2.85
N LEU A 141 6.76 -19.44 -2.88
CA LEU A 141 5.74 -18.94 -3.81
C LEU A 141 6.20 -19.03 -5.28
N THR A 142 7.48 -18.81 -5.56
CA THR A 142 8.06 -18.98 -6.90
C THR A 142 7.99 -20.44 -7.34
N LYS A 143 8.33 -21.38 -6.45
CA LYS A 143 8.22 -22.82 -6.73
C LYS A 143 6.76 -23.24 -6.98
N MET A 144 5.83 -22.69 -6.22
CA MET A 144 4.41 -23.00 -6.32
C MET A 144 3.70 -22.26 -7.47
N LYS A 145 4.40 -21.34 -8.14
CA LYS A 145 3.85 -20.40 -9.12
C LYS A 145 2.61 -19.73 -8.55
N VAL A 146 2.81 -18.84 -7.58
CA VAL A 146 1.74 -18.05 -6.96
C VAL A 146 2.11 -16.59 -7.14
N ILE A 147 1.17 -15.79 -7.66
CA ILE A 147 1.39 -14.35 -7.79
C ILE A 147 1.39 -13.74 -6.40
N TYR A 148 2.46 -13.03 -6.05
CA TYR A 148 2.54 -12.24 -4.84
C TYR A 148 2.46 -10.77 -5.23
N ALA A 149 1.40 -10.10 -4.81
CA ALA A 149 1.18 -8.69 -5.00
C ALA A 149 1.61 -7.93 -3.73
N SER A 150 2.84 -7.43 -3.78
CA SER A 150 3.37 -6.55 -2.73
C SER A 150 2.83 -5.14 -2.91
N LEU A 151 2.70 -4.36 -1.82
CA LEU A 151 2.50 -2.92 -1.95
C LEU A 151 3.76 -2.31 -2.56
N ILE A 152 4.93 -2.61 -1.98
CA ILE A 152 6.19 -1.94 -2.30
C ILE A 152 6.90 -2.54 -3.53
N SER A 153 7.27 -1.68 -4.47
CA SER A 153 8.00 -2.12 -5.67
C SER A 153 9.45 -2.53 -5.43
N THR A 154 10.00 -2.22 -4.25
CA THR A 154 11.35 -2.66 -3.81
C THR A 154 11.48 -4.18 -3.67
N ASP A 155 10.39 -4.92 -3.57
CA ASP A 155 10.40 -6.38 -3.52
C ASP A 155 10.60 -7.04 -4.88
N ILE A 156 10.43 -6.28 -5.98
CA ILE A 156 10.57 -6.81 -7.33
C ILE A 156 12.04 -7.11 -7.62
N LYS A 157 12.28 -8.34 -8.07
CA LYS A 157 13.58 -8.82 -8.54
C LYS A 157 13.39 -9.88 -9.63
N PRO A 158 14.36 -10.11 -10.54
CA PRO A 158 14.22 -11.11 -11.60
C PRO A 158 14.08 -12.56 -11.08
N ASP A 159 14.64 -12.87 -9.92
CA ASP A 159 14.51 -14.18 -9.25
C ASP A 159 13.17 -14.36 -8.51
N ARG A 160 12.29 -13.34 -8.55
CA ARG A 160 10.91 -13.33 -8.05
C ARG A 160 9.92 -13.09 -9.20
N PRO A 161 9.90 -13.95 -10.24
CA PRO A 161 9.19 -13.65 -11.48
C PRO A 161 7.66 -13.52 -11.33
N TYR A 162 7.10 -14.08 -10.25
CA TYR A 162 5.67 -14.01 -9.91
C TYR A 162 5.33 -12.90 -8.90
N LEU A 163 6.31 -12.07 -8.51
CA LEU A 163 6.04 -10.91 -7.68
C LEU A 163 5.68 -9.73 -8.57
N ILE A 164 4.48 -9.20 -8.40
CA ILE A 164 4.09 -7.89 -8.92
C ILE A 164 3.97 -6.93 -7.76
N ALA A 165 4.20 -5.66 -8.03
CA ALA A 165 4.02 -4.63 -7.02
C ALA A 165 3.75 -3.31 -7.71
N GLY A 166 3.53 -2.26 -6.92
CA GLY A 166 3.07 -0.99 -7.44
C GLY A 166 1.55 -0.96 -7.58
N GLY A 167 1.03 0.26 -7.60
CA GLY A 167 -0.30 0.54 -7.12
C GLY A 167 -0.15 1.46 -5.92
N ASP A 168 0.68 1.03 -4.98
CA ASP A 168 1.36 1.97 -4.10
C ASP A 168 2.33 2.82 -4.92
N VAL A 169 2.61 3.99 -4.37
CA VAL A 169 3.49 4.95 -4.99
C VAL A 169 4.95 4.72 -4.55
N THR A 170 5.29 3.66 -3.80
CA THR A 170 6.58 3.45 -3.12
C THR A 170 7.57 2.60 -3.96
N PRO A 171 8.87 2.95 -4.02
CA PRO A 171 9.52 4.14 -3.44
C PRO A 171 9.46 5.36 -4.40
N ARG A 172 8.63 5.30 -5.45
CA ARG A 172 8.56 6.34 -6.49
C ARG A 172 8.15 7.71 -5.92
N ILE A 173 7.23 7.76 -4.96
CA ILE A 173 6.83 8.95 -4.24
C ILE A 173 7.90 9.43 -3.27
N ASP A 174 8.63 8.51 -2.62
CA ASP A 174 9.71 8.87 -1.72
C ASP A 174 10.76 9.66 -2.52
N MET A 175 10.98 9.28 -3.78
CA MET A 175 11.82 10.03 -4.70
C MET A 175 11.24 11.36 -5.18
N LEU A 176 9.92 11.50 -5.24
CA LEU A 176 9.25 12.74 -5.69
C LEU A 176 9.07 13.77 -4.57
N ARG A 177 9.12 13.38 -3.28
CA ARG A 177 8.98 14.32 -2.16
C ARG A 177 10.11 15.36 -2.10
N PRO A 178 11.41 15.01 -2.26
CA PRO A 178 12.48 16.01 -2.35
C PRO A 178 12.27 17.02 -3.49
N PHE A 179 11.82 16.56 -4.66
CA PHE A 179 11.44 17.42 -5.77
C PHE A 179 10.32 18.39 -5.38
N TYR A 180 9.24 17.87 -4.78
CA TYR A 180 8.07 18.66 -4.40
C TYR A 180 8.40 19.76 -3.37
N HIS A 181 9.14 19.42 -2.31
CA HIS A 181 9.54 20.41 -1.31
C HIS A 181 10.34 21.56 -1.92
N ARG A 182 11.23 21.27 -2.86
CA ARG A 182 12.02 22.27 -3.58
C ARG A 182 11.20 23.11 -4.54
N PHE A 183 10.18 22.51 -5.15
CA PHE A 183 9.23 23.20 -6.01
C PHE A 183 8.38 24.20 -5.22
N VAL A 184 7.89 23.80 -4.03
CA VAL A 184 7.09 24.67 -3.15
C VAL A 184 7.94 25.77 -2.52
N ASP A 185 9.15 25.45 -2.06
CA ASP A 185 10.07 26.42 -1.48
C ASP A 185 11.52 26.14 -1.89
N SER A 186 11.97 26.88 -2.89
CA SER A 186 13.32 26.76 -3.43
C SER A 186 14.43 27.19 -2.46
N ASN A 187 14.09 27.81 -1.32
CA ASN A 187 15.05 28.19 -0.28
C ASN A 187 15.48 27.01 0.59
N LEU A 188 14.71 25.92 0.62
CA LEU A 188 15.07 24.71 1.36
C LEU A 188 16.30 24.05 0.73
N LYS A 189 17.31 23.74 1.54
CA LYS A 189 18.60 23.17 1.12
C LYS A 189 18.94 21.88 1.84
N ARG A 190 18.61 21.76 3.12
CA ARG A 190 19.10 20.70 4.02
C ARG A 190 18.04 19.63 4.23
N TRP A 191 18.30 18.44 3.71
CA TRP A 191 17.43 17.26 3.84
C TRP A 191 18.01 16.30 4.88
N ALA A 192 17.27 16.01 5.93
CA ALA A 192 17.57 14.91 6.84
C ALA A 192 16.57 13.78 6.61
N VAL A 193 17.04 12.55 6.54
CA VAL A 193 16.19 11.37 6.39
C VAL A 193 16.54 10.30 7.42
N ILE A 194 15.50 9.69 7.97
CA ILE A 194 15.57 8.50 8.81
C ILE A 194 14.54 7.47 8.38
N SER A 195 14.87 6.19 8.55
CA SER A 195 13.94 5.08 8.42
C SER A 195 14.31 3.97 9.39
N GLN A 196 13.43 2.99 9.54
CA GLN A 196 13.76 1.75 10.23
C GLN A 196 14.85 0.94 9.51
N ASP A 197 15.62 0.15 10.27
CA ASP A 197 16.68 -0.74 9.80
C ASP A 197 16.14 -2.14 9.42
N ASP A 198 15.48 -2.19 8.27
CA ASP A 198 15.01 -3.43 7.63
C ASP A 198 15.03 -3.32 6.10
N THR A 199 14.66 -4.38 5.38
CA THR A 199 14.69 -4.40 3.91
C THR A 199 13.91 -3.23 3.29
N ILE A 200 12.79 -2.83 3.87
CA ILE A 200 11.91 -1.81 3.29
C ILE A 200 12.47 -0.40 3.51
N GLY A 201 12.99 -0.13 4.72
CA GLY A 201 13.59 1.16 5.06
C GLY A 201 14.92 1.37 4.34
N LEU A 202 15.81 0.38 4.37
CA LEU A 202 17.13 0.43 3.71
C LEU A 202 16.99 0.70 2.20
N THR A 203 16.12 -0.05 1.53
CA THR A 203 15.95 0.10 0.08
C THR A 203 15.29 1.43 -0.26
N SER A 204 14.16 1.78 0.38
CA SER A 204 13.40 2.99 0.07
C SER A 204 14.16 4.28 0.38
N GLN A 205 14.90 4.33 1.49
CA GLN A 205 15.74 5.47 1.84
C GLN A 205 16.89 5.66 0.85
N ALA A 206 17.50 4.58 0.33
CA ALA A 206 18.54 4.70 -0.69
C ALA A 206 18.03 5.38 -1.98
N TRP A 207 16.81 5.04 -2.42
CA TRP A 207 16.17 5.69 -3.57
C TRP A 207 15.83 7.16 -3.27
N GLU A 208 15.27 7.46 -2.09
CA GLU A 208 14.99 8.83 -1.67
C GLU A 208 16.27 9.69 -1.61
N VAL A 209 17.34 9.21 -0.97
CA VAL A 209 18.64 9.92 -0.90
C VAL A 209 19.20 10.15 -2.29
N GLY A 210 19.14 9.15 -3.18
CA GLY A 210 19.54 9.29 -4.57
C GLY A 210 18.79 10.42 -5.28
N SER A 211 17.48 10.51 -5.08
CA SER A 211 16.65 11.59 -5.64
C SER A 211 16.94 12.96 -5.04
N ALA A 212 17.11 13.04 -3.72
CA ALA A 212 17.41 14.29 -3.03
C ALA A 212 18.74 14.87 -3.51
N LEU A 213 19.78 14.01 -3.61
CA LEU A 213 21.06 14.41 -4.20
C LEU A 213 20.89 14.82 -5.67
N ALA A 214 20.09 14.09 -6.46
CA ALA A 214 19.82 14.44 -7.86
C ALA A 214 19.16 15.81 -8.02
N ASP A 215 18.28 16.19 -7.12
CA ASP A 215 17.60 17.50 -7.08
C ASP A 215 18.41 18.59 -6.35
N GLY A 216 19.64 18.29 -5.92
CA GLY A 216 20.58 19.27 -5.38
C GLY A 216 20.31 19.67 -3.94
N TRP A 217 19.79 18.75 -3.13
CA TRP A 217 19.74 18.86 -1.68
C TRP A 217 21.13 18.58 -1.06
N ASP A 218 21.40 19.26 0.05
CA ASP A 218 22.43 18.87 1.01
C ASP A 218 21.80 17.81 1.93
N VAL A 219 22.15 16.54 1.75
CA VAL A 219 21.68 15.46 2.62
C VAL A 219 22.54 15.44 3.87
N VAL A 220 22.00 15.99 4.96
CA VAL A 220 22.76 16.33 6.18
C VAL A 220 22.67 15.25 7.25
N TYR A 221 21.72 14.34 7.10
CA TYR A 221 21.51 13.17 7.95
C TYR A 221 20.85 12.06 7.12
N ASP A 222 21.36 10.84 7.21
CA ASP A 222 20.98 9.68 6.42
C ASP A 222 21.32 8.44 7.25
N GLU A 223 20.45 8.16 8.23
CA GLU A 223 20.69 7.11 9.24
C GLU A 223 19.46 6.23 9.40
N HIS A 224 19.65 5.06 9.97
CA HIS A 224 18.58 4.12 10.28
C HIS A 224 18.45 3.90 11.79
N TYR A 225 17.26 3.52 12.23
CA TYR A 225 17.01 3.14 13.63
C TYR A 225 16.47 1.71 13.73
N ALA A 226 16.78 1.02 14.83
CA ALA A 226 16.41 -0.37 15.03
C ALA A 226 14.88 -0.54 15.19
N LEU A 227 14.34 -1.68 14.76
CA LEU A 227 12.91 -2.01 14.91
C LEU A 227 12.48 -2.13 16.39
N GLU A 228 13.42 -2.39 17.30
CA GLU A 228 13.19 -2.47 18.74
C GLU A 228 13.17 -1.09 19.42
N THR A 229 13.34 0.00 18.66
CA THR A 229 13.34 1.36 19.19
C THR A 229 11.98 1.66 19.82
N THR A 230 11.99 1.95 21.12
CA THR A 230 10.80 2.37 21.88
C THR A 230 10.87 3.82 22.36
N ASP A 231 12.06 4.42 22.33
CA ASP A 231 12.29 5.84 22.61
C ASP A 231 12.95 6.50 21.41
N PHE A 232 12.20 7.35 20.72
CA PHE A 232 12.63 8.09 19.54
C PHE A 232 13.27 9.44 19.86
N ALA A 233 13.28 9.88 21.13
CA ALA A 233 13.84 11.17 21.50
C ALA A 233 15.32 11.30 21.08
N PRO A 234 16.21 10.30 21.34
CA PRO A 234 17.62 10.38 20.94
C PRO A 234 17.82 10.38 19.42
N VAL A 235 17.02 9.61 18.69
CA VAL A 235 17.04 9.56 17.21
C VAL A 235 16.73 10.94 16.63
N VAL A 236 15.66 11.57 17.13
CA VAL A 236 15.26 12.93 16.73
C VAL A 236 16.32 13.95 17.13
N THR A 237 16.88 13.87 18.35
CA THR A 237 17.92 14.81 18.80
C THR A 237 19.16 14.76 17.88
N ALA A 238 19.63 13.56 17.52
CA ALA A 238 20.78 13.40 16.63
C ALA A 238 20.51 13.99 15.24
N MET A 239 19.34 13.73 14.68
CA MET A 239 18.91 14.28 13.39
C MET A 239 18.81 15.81 13.44
N LEU A 240 18.16 16.38 14.46
CA LEU A 240 17.99 17.84 14.58
C LEU A 240 19.31 18.58 14.84
N ALA A 241 20.32 17.92 15.42
CA ALA A 241 21.66 18.50 15.59
C ALA A 241 22.33 18.86 14.25
N THR A 242 21.86 18.27 13.14
CA THR A 242 22.31 18.62 11.78
C THR A 242 21.58 19.83 11.19
N ASN A 243 20.69 20.48 11.94
CA ASN A 243 19.93 21.66 11.50
C ASN A 243 19.26 21.49 10.12
N PRO A 244 18.37 20.49 9.93
CA PRO A 244 17.70 20.27 8.66
C PRO A 244 16.59 21.30 8.38
N ASP A 245 16.34 21.59 7.10
CA ASP A 245 15.18 22.36 6.67
C ASP A 245 13.96 21.45 6.50
N VAL A 246 14.20 20.22 6.07
CA VAL A 246 13.20 19.16 5.92
C VAL A 246 13.66 17.91 6.65
N VAL A 247 12.78 17.33 7.44
CA VAL A 247 12.93 16.00 8.02
C VAL A 247 12.02 15.04 7.27
N SER A 248 12.61 13.98 6.72
CA SER A 248 11.90 12.88 6.09
C SER A 248 11.94 11.65 6.98
N LEU A 249 10.77 11.06 7.20
CA LEU A 249 10.60 9.82 7.95
C LEU A 249 10.61 8.59 7.05
N ASN A 250 10.85 8.80 5.74
CA ASN A 250 10.85 7.81 4.66
C ASN A 250 9.76 6.74 4.89
N LEU A 251 10.07 5.46 4.66
CA LEU A 251 9.22 4.33 4.90
C LEU A 251 9.49 3.79 6.31
N SER A 252 8.59 4.12 7.22
CA SER A 252 8.66 3.78 8.64
C SER A 252 7.28 3.32 9.09
N TYR A 253 7.20 2.34 10.00
CA TYR A 253 5.92 1.83 10.49
C TYR A 253 5.00 2.95 11.00
N PRO A 254 3.67 2.88 10.77
CA PRO A 254 2.75 3.95 11.14
C PRO A 254 2.86 4.37 12.61
N THR A 255 3.06 3.40 13.50
CA THR A 255 3.24 3.66 14.93
C THR A 255 4.55 4.41 15.24
N PHE A 256 5.64 4.12 14.53
CA PHE A 256 6.92 4.85 14.65
C PHE A 256 6.79 6.27 14.13
N VAL A 257 6.10 6.47 13.00
CA VAL A 257 5.85 7.81 12.44
C VAL A 257 5.16 8.71 13.45
N VAL A 258 4.11 8.22 14.12
CA VAL A 258 3.40 8.97 15.17
C VAL A 258 4.33 9.35 16.31
N GLN A 259 5.15 8.41 16.79
CA GLN A 259 6.10 8.65 17.89
C GLN A 259 7.22 9.63 17.51
N ILE A 260 7.74 9.54 16.29
CA ILE A 260 8.77 10.46 15.79
C ILE A 260 8.20 11.87 15.64
N ILE A 261 6.99 12.03 15.10
CA ILE A 261 6.34 13.35 14.98
C ILE A 261 6.07 13.96 16.37
N GLU A 262 5.65 13.16 17.35
CA GLU A 262 5.52 13.60 18.75
C GLU A 262 6.87 14.13 19.27
N GLN A 263 7.98 13.44 18.99
CA GLN A 263 9.31 13.88 19.40
C GLN A 263 9.81 15.12 18.66
N LEU A 264 9.54 15.25 17.36
CA LEU A 264 9.83 16.47 16.59
C LEU A 264 9.10 17.68 17.18
N TYR A 265 7.83 17.50 17.58
CA TYR A 265 7.03 18.55 18.21
C TYR A 265 7.59 18.94 19.58
N LEU A 266 7.84 17.97 20.45
CA LEU A 266 8.36 18.18 21.80
C LEU A 266 9.75 18.84 21.80
N GLN A 267 10.58 18.53 20.81
CA GLN A 267 11.92 19.12 20.64
C GLN A 267 11.90 20.43 19.84
N GLY A 268 10.71 20.92 19.47
CA GLY A 268 10.54 22.26 18.91
C GLY A 268 10.94 22.42 17.45
N PHE A 269 11.06 21.33 16.68
CA PHE A 269 11.36 21.41 15.24
C PHE A 269 10.28 22.21 14.51
N LYS A 270 10.69 23.17 13.67
CA LYS A 270 9.79 24.07 12.89
C LYS A 270 9.98 23.95 11.37
N GLY A 271 10.84 23.04 10.91
CA GLY A 271 11.04 22.80 9.49
C GLY A 271 9.89 21.99 8.87
N ARG A 272 10.08 21.54 7.63
CA ARG A 272 9.08 20.73 6.92
C ARG A 272 9.16 19.27 7.34
N ILE A 273 8.01 18.61 7.37
CA ILE A 273 7.88 17.18 7.63
C ILE A 273 7.49 16.48 6.33
N SER A 274 8.21 15.42 6.01
CA SER A 274 7.98 14.53 4.87
C SER A 274 7.88 13.10 5.41
N ALA A 275 6.92 12.32 4.94
CA ALA A 275 6.84 10.90 5.28
C ALA A 275 6.20 10.10 4.16
N ASN A 276 6.48 8.80 4.09
CA ASN A 276 5.77 7.91 3.17
C ASN A 276 4.27 7.89 3.49
N TYR A 277 3.93 7.63 4.74
CA TYR A 277 2.54 7.57 5.19
C TYR A 277 2.32 8.42 6.44
N LEU A 278 1.33 9.31 6.40
CA LEU A 278 0.85 10.06 7.55
C LEU A 278 -0.58 9.63 7.90
N ASP A 279 -0.71 8.86 8.98
CA ASP A 279 -1.99 8.60 9.64
C ASP A 279 -2.40 9.85 10.44
N THR A 280 -3.14 10.73 9.80
CA THR A 280 -3.51 12.03 10.37
C THR A 280 -4.34 11.87 11.65
N GLU A 281 -5.23 10.88 11.72
CA GLU A 281 -6.07 10.66 12.92
C GLU A 281 -5.20 10.34 14.14
N SER A 282 -4.26 9.39 14.01
CA SER A 282 -3.36 9.00 15.08
C SER A 282 -2.37 10.10 15.45
N ILE A 283 -1.85 10.84 14.46
CA ILE A 283 -0.90 11.94 14.71
C ILE A 283 -1.56 13.08 15.50
N LEU A 284 -2.80 13.44 15.16
CA LEU A 284 -3.54 14.52 15.82
C LEU A 284 -3.92 14.22 17.28
N GLN A 285 -3.79 12.97 17.73
CA GLN A 285 -3.90 12.63 19.16
C GLN A 285 -2.67 13.08 19.97
N LYS A 286 -1.54 13.35 19.29
CA LYS A 286 -0.24 13.66 19.90
C LYS A 286 0.19 15.10 19.73
N VAL A 287 -0.15 15.71 18.60
CA VAL A 287 0.30 17.05 18.22
C VAL A 287 -0.88 17.88 17.71
N PRO A 288 -0.85 19.22 17.85
CA PRO A 288 -1.92 20.06 17.36
C PRO A 288 -1.94 20.10 15.81
N PRO A 289 -3.11 20.27 15.16
CA PRO A 289 -3.23 20.28 13.70
C PRO A 289 -2.29 21.27 12.99
N GLU A 290 -2.04 22.41 13.60
CA GLU A 290 -1.17 23.47 13.08
C GLU A 290 0.28 23.01 12.96
N TYR A 291 0.69 21.99 13.72
CA TYR A 291 2.05 21.47 13.68
C TYR A 291 2.35 20.68 12.40
N ILE A 292 1.35 19.95 11.90
CA ILE A 292 1.50 19.13 10.70
C ILE A 292 1.08 19.87 9.42
N GLU A 293 0.71 21.15 9.52
CA GLU A 293 0.38 21.97 8.36
C GLU A 293 1.58 22.06 7.41
N GLY A 294 1.36 21.73 6.13
CA GLY A 294 2.42 21.64 5.14
C GLY A 294 3.27 20.37 5.21
N ALA A 295 2.90 19.38 6.04
CA ALA A 295 3.51 18.06 5.98
C ALA A 295 3.12 17.37 4.66
N VAL A 296 4.09 16.71 4.03
CA VAL A 296 3.92 16.08 2.72
C VAL A 296 3.92 14.55 2.85
N ASP A 297 2.97 13.90 2.20
CA ASP A 297 2.86 12.44 2.19
C ASP A 297 2.34 11.86 0.87
N SER A 298 2.30 10.54 0.84
CA SER A 298 2.18 9.78 -0.41
C SER A 298 0.77 9.38 -0.78
N PHE A 299 -0.16 9.34 0.18
CA PHE A 299 -1.44 8.67 -0.03
C PHE A 299 -2.61 9.64 0.00
N PRO A 300 -3.22 9.97 -1.16
CA PRO A 300 -4.39 10.84 -1.20
C PRO A 300 -5.54 10.29 -0.38
N LEU A 301 -6.32 11.23 0.16
CA LEU A 301 -7.69 10.96 0.52
C LEU A 301 -8.56 11.08 -0.74
N PHE A 302 -9.56 10.21 -0.83
CA PHE A 302 -10.43 10.14 -1.99
C PHE A 302 -11.68 11.01 -1.87
N ASP A 303 -11.82 11.82 -0.82
CA ASP A 303 -12.78 12.94 -0.74
C ASP A 303 -12.27 14.22 -1.43
N ASP A 304 -11.01 14.22 -1.89
CA ASP A 304 -10.37 15.40 -2.45
C ASP A 304 -11.10 15.94 -3.70
N PRO A 305 -11.39 17.24 -3.80
CA PRO A 305 -11.95 17.85 -5.01
C PRO A 305 -11.11 17.65 -6.29
N TRP A 306 -9.81 17.35 -6.16
CA TRP A 306 -8.89 17.04 -7.25
C TRP A 306 -9.45 15.98 -8.21
N TRP A 307 -10.16 14.99 -7.68
CA TRP A 307 -10.69 13.87 -8.45
C TRP A 307 -11.89 14.23 -9.33
N GLY A 308 -12.52 15.41 -9.12
CA GLY A 308 -13.74 15.81 -9.80
C GLY A 308 -14.94 14.93 -9.44
N SER A 309 -16.13 15.26 -9.96
CA SER A 309 -17.36 14.50 -9.69
C SER A 309 -18.23 14.38 -10.96
N PRO A 310 -18.69 13.18 -11.33
CA PRO A 310 -18.45 11.88 -10.66
C PRO A 310 -17.02 11.36 -10.87
N SER A 311 -16.51 10.57 -9.92
CA SER A 311 -15.18 9.94 -9.97
C SER A 311 -15.16 8.61 -9.21
N TRP A 312 -14.30 7.67 -9.62
CA TRP A 312 -14.17 6.38 -8.94
C TRP A 312 -13.67 6.56 -7.50
N GLN A 313 -12.81 7.54 -7.26
CA GLN A 313 -12.29 7.90 -5.95
C GLN A 313 -13.44 8.32 -5.01
N HIS A 314 -14.30 9.26 -5.44
CA HIS A 314 -15.48 9.67 -4.65
C HIS A 314 -16.45 8.52 -4.42
N ASP A 315 -16.63 7.62 -5.40
CA ASP A 315 -17.51 6.47 -5.22
C ASP A 315 -16.91 5.43 -4.26
N PHE A 316 -15.59 5.23 -4.28
CA PHE A 316 -14.90 4.34 -3.36
C PHE A 316 -15.02 4.82 -1.91
N ILE A 317 -14.68 6.09 -1.65
CA ILE A 317 -14.77 6.63 -0.28
C ILE A 317 -16.22 6.67 0.23
N LYS A 318 -17.20 7.00 -0.61
CA LYS A 318 -18.62 6.96 -0.22
C LYS A 318 -19.04 5.55 0.17
N GLU A 319 -18.68 4.55 -0.63
CA GLU A 319 -18.99 3.16 -0.31
C GLU A 319 -18.29 2.74 0.98
N TRP A 320 -16.99 3.01 1.11
CA TRP A 320 -16.21 2.68 2.30
C TRP A 320 -16.82 3.32 3.55
N MET A 321 -17.10 4.63 3.54
CA MET A 321 -17.72 5.33 4.67
C MET A 321 -19.11 4.79 5.00
N SER A 322 -19.90 4.40 4.00
CA SER A 322 -21.25 3.84 4.22
C SER A 322 -21.23 2.44 4.83
N ARG A 323 -20.12 1.71 4.70
CA ARG A 323 -19.95 0.33 5.20
C ARG A 323 -19.14 0.26 6.48
N TYR A 324 -17.96 0.88 6.48
CA TYR A 324 -16.91 0.71 7.48
C TYR A 324 -16.63 1.96 8.32
N GLY A 325 -17.11 3.14 7.89
CA GLY A 325 -16.88 4.38 8.63
C GLY A 325 -17.60 4.42 9.99
N PRO A 326 -17.30 5.41 10.85
CA PRO A 326 -17.88 5.50 12.19
C PRO A 326 -19.42 5.50 12.16
N GLY A 327 -20.02 4.56 12.89
CA GLY A 327 -21.47 4.35 12.94
C GLY A 327 -22.08 3.60 11.75
N ALA A 328 -21.27 3.12 10.81
CA ALA A 328 -21.72 2.30 9.68
C ALA A 328 -22.02 0.84 10.09
N PRO A 329 -22.68 0.04 9.23
CA PRO A 329 -23.06 -1.34 9.57
C PRO A 329 -21.91 -2.28 9.87
N GLU A 330 -20.70 -2.03 9.36
CA GLU A 330 -19.47 -2.80 9.57
C GLU A 330 -18.37 -1.90 10.15
N ASP A 331 -18.75 -0.93 10.98
CA ASP A 331 -17.86 0.08 11.58
C ASP A 331 -16.54 -0.51 12.10
N VAL A 332 -15.43 -0.05 11.52
CA VAL A 332 -14.06 -0.41 11.94
C VAL A 332 -13.45 0.59 12.92
N HIS A 333 -14.25 1.54 13.40
CA HIS A 333 -13.95 2.54 14.43
C HIS A 333 -12.80 3.48 14.07
N ARG A 334 -12.71 3.85 12.79
CA ARG A 334 -11.78 4.85 12.26
C ARG A 334 -12.33 5.48 11.00
N GLU A 335 -11.75 6.60 10.60
CA GLU A 335 -11.96 7.17 9.28
C GLU A 335 -11.21 6.35 8.20
N ILE A 336 -11.51 6.65 6.93
CA ILE A 336 -10.77 6.07 5.80
C ILE A 336 -9.32 6.58 5.80
N THR A 337 -8.40 5.70 5.43
CA THR A 337 -6.98 5.99 5.27
C THR A 337 -6.57 5.93 3.81
N GLY A 338 -5.39 6.47 3.53
CA GLY A 338 -4.75 6.35 2.22
C GLY A 338 -4.34 4.93 1.82
N ILE A 339 -4.43 3.94 2.71
CA ILE A 339 -4.04 2.55 2.44
C ILE A 339 -5.26 1.69 2.07
N ASP A 340 -6.48 2.11 2.41
CA ASP A 340 -7.72 1.35 2.15
C ASP A 340 -7.94 1.06 0.67
N TRP A 341 -7.47 1.91 -0.23
CA TRP A 341 -7.57 1.70 -1.68
C TRP A 341 -6.32 1.09 -2.31
N ASP A 342 -5.21 1.04 -1.58
CA ASP A 342 -3.89 0.78 -2.14
C ASP A 342 -3.72 -0.68 -2.57
N HIS A 343 -4.05 -1.61 -1.67
CA HIS A 343 -4.12 -3.04 -1.97
C HIS A 343 -5.07 -3.37 -3.13
N VAL A 344 -6.11 -2.55 -3.32
CA VAL A 344 -7.13 -2.78 -4.36
C VAL A 344 -6.54 -2.62 -5.76
N ILE A 345 -5.50 -1.80 -5.93
CA ILE A 345 -4.90 -1.57 -7.25
C ILE A 345 -4.31 -2.87 -7.79
N THR A 346 -3.49 -3.55 -7.01
CA THR A 346 -2.86 -4.81 -7.45
C THR A 346 -3.90 -5.92 -7.65
N LEU A 347 -4.90 -6.02 -6.77
CA LEU A 347 -5.98 -7.01 -6.91
C LEU A 347 -6.82 -6.77 -8.16
N LYS A 348 -7.19 -5.51 -8.46
CA LYS A 348 -7.91 -5.19 -9.71
C LYS A 348 -7.05 -5.52 -10.93
N VAL A 349 -5.79 -5.10 -10.94
CA VAL A 349 -4.90 -5.34 -12.10
C VAL A 349 -4.72 -6.84 -12.32
N TRP A 350 -4.53 -7.63 -11.26
CA TRP A 350 -4.52 -9.09 -11.38
C TRP A 350 -5.83 -9.63 -11.96
N ALA A 351 -6.99 -9.18 -11.49
CA ALA A 351 -8.29 -9.61 -11.99
C ALA A 351 -8.49 -9.26 -13.48
N GLU A 352 -8.00 -8.10 -13.92
CA GLU A 352 -7.96 -7.70 -15.32
C GLU A 352 -7.04 -8.63 -16.14
N GLY A 353 -5.86 -8.95 -15.61
CA GLY A 353 -4.94 -9.93 -16.21
C GLY A 353 -5.56 -11.32 -16.37
N VAL A 354 -6.29 -11.81 -15.36
CA VAL A 354 -7.06 -13.07 -15.43
C VAL A 354 -8.13 -13.01 -16.53
N THR A 355 -8.84 -11.89 -16.62
CA THR A 355 -9.88 -11.69 -17.64
C THR A 355 -9.27 -11.69 -19.05
N LEU A 356 -8.14 -11.01 -19.23
CA LEU A 356 -7.40 -10.94 -20.50
C LEU A 356 -6.81 -12.30 -20.91
N ALA A 357 -6.21 -13.01 -19.96
CA ALA A 357 -5.60 -14.32 -20.19
C ALA A 357 -6.65 -15.44 -20.37
N GLY A 358 -7.87 -15.23 -19.86
CA GLY A 358 -8.92 -16.24 -19.83
C GLY A 358 -8.62 -17.42 -18.89
N THR A 359 -7.67 -17.25 -17.97
CA THR A 359 -7.20 -18.28 -17.03
C THR A 359 -6.63 -17.63 -15.76
N VAL A 360 -6.57 -18.39 -14.67
CA VAL A 360 -5.91 -17.98 -13.42
C VAL A 360 -4.44 -18.41 -13.34
N GLU A 361 -3.93 -19.07 -14.38
CA GLU A 361 -2.54 -19.54 -14.44
C GLU A 361 -1.55 -18.36 -14.45
N PRO A 362 -0.66 -18.25 -13.44
CA PRO A 362 0.17 -17.06 -13.24
C PRO A 362 1.04 -16.64 -14.42
N ASP A 363 1.65 -17.59 -15.13
CA ASP A 363 2.48 -17.30 -16.29
C ASP A 363 1.67 -16.54 -17.36
N ALA A 364 0.47 -17.03 -17.68
CA ALA A 364 -0.40 -16.44 -18.70
C ALA A 364 -0.98 -15.08 -18.24
N VAL A 365 -1.32 -14.96 -16.95
CA VAL A 365 -1.80 -13.70 -16.37
C VAL A 365 -0.72 -12.61 -16.47
N LEU A 366 0.52 -12.93 -16.08
CA LEU A 366 1.63 -11.98 -16.13
C LEU A 366 2.03 -11.63 -17.56
N GLU A 367 2.02 -12.60 -18.48
CA GLU A 367 2.23 -12.34 -19.90
C GLU A 367 1.17 -11.38 -20.46
N ALA A 368 -0.11 -11.63 -20.17
CA ALA A 368 -1.21 -10.79 -20.63
C ALA A 368 -1.11 -9.36 -20.10
N LEU A 369 -0.73 -9.18 -18.82
CA LEU A 369 -0.53 -7.88 -18.21
C LEU A 369 0.65 -7.11 -18.81
N ARG A 370 1.80 -7.77 -19.01
CA ARG A 370 2.99 -7.15 -19.60
C ARG A 370 2.77 -6.76 -21.07
N ALA A 371 1.88 -7.45 -21.77
CA ALA A 371 1.51 -7.15 -23.16
C ALA A 371 0.55 -5.94 -23.30
N GLN A 372 -0.09 -5.48 -22.22
CA GLN A 372 -0.96 -4.31 -22.29
C GLN A 372 -0.17 -3.02 -22.42
N GLU A 373 -0.62 -2.14 -23.32
CA GLU A 373 -0.09 -0.76 -23.42
C GLU A 373 -0.57 0.13 -22.28
N SER A 374 -1.75 -0.16 -21.72
CA SER A 374 -2.30 0.52 -20.55
C SER A 374 -3.44 -0.30 -19.94
N PHE A 375 -3.68 -0.13 -18.66
CA PHE A 375 -4.88 -0.56 -17.94
C PHE A 375 -5.29 0.50 -16.90
N ASP A 376 -6.56 0.50 -16.51
CA ASP A 376 -7.10 1.52 -15.61
C ASP A 376 -6.83 1.18 -14.13
N THR A 377 -6.42 2.18 -13.34
CA THR A 377 -6.32 2.09 -11.88
C THR A 377 -7.08 3.23 -11.22
N ILE A 378 -7.30 3.14 -9.91
CA ILE A 378 -7.96 4.21 -9.14
C ILE A 378 -7.10 5.47 -9.04
N LEU A 379 -5.84 5.44 -9.45
CA LEU A 379 -5.00 6.63 -9.58
C LEU A 379 -4.89 7.13 -11.02
N GLY A 380 -5.48 6.42 -11.99
CA GLY A 380 -5.43 6.72 -13.43
C GLY A 380 -4.79 5.60 -14.26
N PRO A 381 -4.59 5.81 -15.57
CA PRO A 381 -4.01 4.80 -16.46
C PRO A 381 -2.59 4.40 -16.05
N ALA A 382 -2.33 3.10 -16.01
CA ALA A 382 -1.05 2.50 -15.62
C ALA A 382 -0.57 1.47 -16.67
N LYS A 383 0.72 1.13 -16.61
CA LYS A 383 1.34 0.05 -17.41
C LYS A 383 2.34 -0.71 -16.54
N MET A 384 2.64 -1.97 -16.90
CA MET A 384 3.78 -2.69 -16.36
C MET A 384 5.10 -2.00 -16.76
N ARG A 385 5.95 -1.71 -15.77
CA ARG A 385 7.26 -1.04 -15.86
C ARG A 385 8.20 -1.67 -14.84
N GLY A 386 9.38 -1.08 -14.66
CA GLY A 386 10.27 -1.39 -13.53
C GLY A 386 11.64 -1.92 -13.92
N LYS A 387 11.90 -2.25 -15.20
CA LYS A 387 13.18 -2.82 -15.62
C LYS A 387 14.42 -2.03 -15.18
N ASP A 388 14.41 -0.70 -15.30
CA ASP A 388 15.54 0.15 -14.89
C ASP A 388 15.80 0.09 -13.38
N MET A 389 14.75 -0.06 -12.57
CA MET A 389 14.85 -0.08 -11.10
C MET A 389 15.04 -1.49 -10.54
N TRP A 390 14.44 -2.51 -11.18
CA TRP A 390 14.19 -3.84 -10.60
C TRP A 390 14.60 -5.01 -11.52
N GLY A 391 15.11 -4.75 -12.72
CA GLY A 391 15.56 -5.76 -13.67
C GLY A 391 14.45 -6.52 -14.41
N ILE A 392 13.17 -6.30 -14.06
CA ILE A 392 12.00 -6.93 -14.69
C ILE A 392 10.80 -5.97 -14.68
N ASP A 393 9.95 -6.06 -15.71
CA ASP A 393 8.74 -5.22 -15.84
C ASP A 393 7.55 -5.79 -15.07
N ASN A 394 7.66 -5.78 -13.74
CA ASN A 394 6.64 -6.26 -12.80
C ASN A 394 6.03 -5.16 -11.90
N MET A 395 6.41 -3.90 -12.13
CA MET A 395 5.89 -2.75 -11.39
C MET A 395 4.68 -2.15 -12.12
N ILE A 396 3.53 -2.10 -11.46
CA ILE A 396 2.35 -1.37 -11.93
C ILE A 396 2.60 0.12 -11.71
N SER A 397 2.63 0.90 -12.80
CA SER A 397 3.00 2.32 -12.74
C SER A 397 1.85 3.27 -13.11
N PRO A 398 0.98 3.64 -12.14
CA PRO A 398 0.03 4.73 -12.28
C PRO A 398 0.69 6.11 -12.10
N PRO A 399 0.01 7.22 -12.44
CA PRO A 399 0.47 8.54 -12.03
C PRO A 399 0.49 8.67 -10.50
N ILE A 400 1.43 9.46 -10.00
CA ILE A 400 1.72 9.56 -8.57
C ILE A 400 1.12 10.85 -8.01
N PRO A 401 0.10 10.79 -7.16
CA PRO A 401 -0.34 11.95 -6.39
C PRO A 401 0.72 12.34 -5.35
N ILE A 402 0.93 13.63 -5.18
CA ILE A 402 1.72 14.22 -4.08
C ILE A 402 0.75 15.02 -3.23
N ASN A 403 0.70 14.71 -1.94
CA ASN A 403 -0.28 15.28 -1.03
C ASN A 403 0.40 16.12 0.03
N GLU A 404 -0.29 17.15 0.46
CA GLU A 404 0.16 18.03 1.52
C GLU A 404 -0.99 18.35 2.46
N VAL A 405 -0.70 18.42 3.75
CA VAL A 405 -1.69 18.87 4.75
C VAL A 405 -1.97 20.35 4.56
N ARG A 406 -3.23 20.68 4.31
CA ARG A 406 -3.77 22.02 4.08
C ARG A 406 -5.04 22.23 4.91
N GLY A 407 -4.98 23.14 5.86
CA GLY A 407 -6.10 23.38 6.78
C GLY A 407 -6.42 22.16 7.64
N GLY A 408 -5.38 21.44 8.08
CA GLY A 408 -5.50 20.23 8.89
C GLY A 408 -6.01 18.98 8.16
N ILE A 409 -6.18 19.04 6.84
CA ILE A 409 -6.59 17.88 6.03
C ILE A 409 -5.61 17.67 4.88
N LYS A 410 -5.28 16.43 4.59
CA LYS A 410 -4.43 16.05 3.46
C LYS A 410 -5.12 16.30 2.13
N ARG A 411 -4.44 17.01 1.22
CA ARG A 411 -4.95 17.35 -0.11
C ARG A 411 -3.92 17.13 -1.21
N VAL A 412 -4.36 16.61 -2.35
CA VAL A 412 -3.56 16.45 -3.56
C VAL A 412 -3.12 17.83 -4.06
N GLN A 413 -1.82 18.01 -4.23
CA GLN A 413 -1.23 19.26 -4.75
C GLN A 413 -0.68 19.07 -6.16
N ALA A 414 -0.25 17.86 -6.50
CA ALA A 414 0.24 17.51 -7.81
C ALA A 414 -0.05 16.05 -8.13
N GLN A 415 -0.07 15.73 -9.42
CA GLN A 415 -0.06 14.36 -9.91
C GLN A 415 0.99 14.24 -11.01
N VAL A 416 1.98 13.36 -10.81
CA VAL A 416 3.20 13.30 -11.62
C VAL A 416 3.30 11.97 -12.35
N ARG A 417 3.70 12.01 -13.63
CA ARG A 417 4.16 10.82 -14.36
C ARG A 417 5.60 10.54 -13.99
N PHE A 418 5.81 9.50 -13.19
CA PHE A 418 7.09 9.20 -12.57
C PHE A 418 8.20 8.99 -13.61
N GLU A 419 7.91 8.25 -14.69
CA GLU A 419 8.87 7.90 -15.73
C GLU A 419 9.50 9.15 -16.37
N ASP A 420 8.68 10.15 -16.69
CA ASP A 420 9.14 11.39 -17.32
C ASP A 420 10.08 12.17 -16.40
N TRP A 421 9.78 12.16 -15.09
CA TRP A 421 10.64 12.77 -14.08
C TRP A 421 11.94 11.96 -13.84
N PHE A 422 11.83 10.63 -13.82
CA PHE A 422 12.92 9.71 -13.51
C PHE A 422 13.95 9.64 -14.62
N GLU A 423 13.53 9.66 -15.89
CA GLU A 423 14.42 9.50 -17.05
C GLU A 423 15.61 10.48 -17.03
N HIS A 424 15.39 11.71 -16.58
CA HIS A 424 16.43 12.74 -16.53
C HIS A 424 17.31 12.71 -15.27
N ARG A 425 17.02 11.82 -14.32
CA ARG A 425 17.70 11.72 -13.01
C ARG A 425 18.28 10.32 -12.75
N LYS A 426 17.80 9.32 -13.47
CA LYS A 426 18.02 7.90 -13.16
C LYS A 426 19.48 7.52 -13.00
N ASP A 427 20.39 8.03 -13.84
CA ASP A 427 21.81 7.68 -13.75
C ASP A 427 22.42 8.08 -12.40
N LYS A 428 22.10 9.30 -11.93
CA LYS A 428 22.58 9.79 -10.62
C LYS A 428 21.90 9.07 -9.47
N ILE A 429 20.59 8.84 -9.56
CA ILE A 429 19.83 8.11 -8.53
C ILE A 429 20.37 6.68 -8.41
N ILE A 430 20.45 5.94 -9.52
CA ILE A 430 20.93 4.55 -9.57
C ILE A 430 22.38 4.45 -9.07
N SER A 431 23.25 5.40 -9.39
CA SER A 431 24.63 5.42 -8.85
C SER A 431 24.62 5.44 -7.33
N VAL A 432 23.83 6.31 -6.70
CA VAL A 432 23.73 6.41 -5.24
C VAL A 432 23.15 5.13 -4.63
N VAL A 433 22.10 4.57 -5.25
CA VAL A 433 21.49 3.32 -4.80
C VAL A 433 22.48 2.15 -4.89
N ARG A 434 23.31 2.11 -5.94
CA ARG A 434 24.39 1.12 -6.09
C ARG A 434 25.49 1.27 -5.06
N ASP A 435 25.91 2.49 -4.77
CA ASP A 435 26.93 2.78 -3.75
C ASP A 435 26.46 2.37 -2.35
N LYS A 436 25.14 2.44 -2.10
CA LYS A 436 24.48 1.94 -0.89
C LYS A 436 24.23 0.42 -0.89
N GLY A 437 24.54 -0.29 -1.96
CA GLY A 437 24.33 -1.73 -2.07
C GLY A 437 22.85 -2.15 -2.18
N GLN A 438 21.95 -1.23 -2.56
CA GLN A 438 20.50 -1.45 -2.52
C GLN A 438 19.87 -1.75 -3.89
N MET A 439 20.66 -1.88 -4.96
CA MET A 439 20.09 -2.33 -6.24
C MET A 439 19.66 -3.79 -6.18
N TRP A 440 18.68 -4.16 -7.01
CA TRP A 440 18.12 -5.51 -7.07
C TRP A 440 19.16 -6.61 -7.34
N ASP A 441 20.27 -6.30 -8.01
CA ASP A 441 21.36 -7.21 -8.33
C ASP A 441 22.41 -7.33 -7.21
N GLN A 442 22.28 -6.52 -6.15
CA GLN A 442 23.13 -6.53 -4.96
C GLN A 442 22.43 -7.13 -3.73
N ARG A 443 21.10 -7.12 -3.72
CA ARG A 443 20.23 -7.54 -2.60
C ARG A 443 19.74 -8.96 -2.72
#